data_AF-A0A3N1Q0H2-F1
#
_entry.id   AF-A0A3N1Q0H2-F1
#
_cell.length_a   1.000
_cell.length_b   1.000
_cell.length_c   1.000
_cell.angle_alpha   90.00
_cell.angle_beta   90.00
_cell.angle_gamma   90.00
#
_symmetry.space_group_name_H-M   'P 1'
#
loop_
_entity.id
_entity.type
_entity.pdbx_description
1 polymer ?
#
loop_
_entity_poly.entity_id
_entity_poly.type
_entity_poly.pdbx_seq_one_letter_code
_entity_poly.pdbx_strand_id
1 'polypeptide(L)'
;MGKVEDGRPYRWGRLYAGLRAVRGFASTGRVAPATARDLKDTTGRPRAVFEGYLRTTGLDVLAARERGGAVAEAASDAFADVARLIPPGAMSRGNLTLAEAEHFRQGYEAQLAEYRKAWEGLVD
;
A
#
# COMPACT_ATOMS: atom_id res chain seq x y z
N MET A 1 26.15 2.45 -12.00
CA MET A 1 24.67 2.51 -11.98
C MET A 1 24.27 2.73 -10.52
N GLY A 2 24.12 4.00 -10.12
CA GLY A 2 24.02 4.39 -8.71
C GLY A 2 22.69 3.95 -8.11
N LYS A 3 22.74 3.25 -6.97
CA LYS A 3 21.56 3.00 -6.14
C LYS A 3 21.04 4.37 -5.69
N VAL A 4 19.93 4.83 -6.28
CA VAL A 4 19.17 5.95 -5.75
C VAL A 4 18.80 5.56 -4.32
N GLU A 5 19.17 6.36 -3.33
CA GLU A 5 18.64 6.19 -1.99
C GLU A 5 17.11 6.23 -2.11
N ASP A 6 16.43 5.09 -1.93
CA ASP A 6 14.98 5.01 -2.01
C ASP A 6 14.37 6.04 -1.05
N GLY A 7 13.97 7.19 -1.58
CA GLY A 7 13.56 8.34 -0.79
C GLY A 7 12.35 7.99 0.08
N ARG A 8 12.13 8.78 1.14
CA ARG A 8 10.96 8.65 2.02
C ARG A 8 9.62 8.53 1.26
N PRO A 9 9.35 9.30 0.18
CA PRO A 9 8.11 9.16 -0.58
C PRO A 9 7.94 7.80 -1.26
N TYR A 10 9.02 7.24 -1.81
CA TYR A 10 9.00 5.92 -2.44
C TYR A 10 8.61 4.82 -1.45
N ARG A 11 9.20 4.83 -0.25
CA ARG A 11 8.84 3.88 0.82
C ARG A 11 7.37 4.01 1.24
N TRP A 12 6.83 5.23 1.29
CA TRP A 12 5.41 5.44 1.54
C TRP A 12 4.52 4.94 0.40
N GLY A 13 4.95 5.07 -0.85
CA GLY A 13 4.27 4.46 -1.99
C GLY A 13 4.12 2.95 -1.83
N ARG A 14 5.21 2.26 -1.45
CA ARG A 14 5.19 0.82 -1.17
C ARG A 14 4.22 0.47 -0.04
N LEU A 15 4.30 1.19 1.09
CA LEU A 15 3.39 0.98 2.22
C LEU A 15 1.93 1.20 1.83
N TYR A 16 1.64 2.22 1.01
CA TYR A 16 0.30 2.48 0.52
C TYR A 16 -0.26 1.31 -0.31
N ALA A 17 0.58 0.68 -1.15
CA ALA A 17 0.19 -0.52 -1.87
C ALA A 17 -0.17 -1.68 -0.92
N GLY A 18 0.63 -1.91 0.13
CA GLY A 18 0.33 -2.92 1.16
C GLY A 18 -1.01 -2.67 1.87
N LEU A 19 -1.24 -1.44 2.32
CA LEU A 19 -2.51 -1.07 2.99
C LEU A 19 -3.72 -1.23 2.06
N ARG A 20 -3.59 -0.84 0.78
CA ARG A 20 -4.64 -1.04 -0.21
C ARG A 20 -4.88 -2.50 -0.55
N ALA A 21 -3.83 -3.32 -0.56
CA ALA A 21 -3.96 -4.76 -0.80
C ALA A 21 -4.81 -5.42 0.29
N VAL A 22 -4.46 -5.18 1.56
CA VAL A 22 -5.23 -5.66 2.72
C VAL A 22 -6.70 -5.24 2.61
N ARG A 23 -6.96 -3.95 2.34
CA ARG A 23 -8.33 -3.43 2.20
C ARG A 23 -9.09 -4.04 1.01
N GLY A 24 -8.41 -4.27 -0.11
CA GLY A 24 -8.98 -4.91 -1.30
C GLY A 24 -9.40 -6.35 -1.02
N PHE A 25 -8.51 -7.14 -0.41
CA PHE A 25 -8.83 -8.51 0.00
C PHE A 25 -10.02 -8.58 0.97
N ALA A 26 -10.09 -7.65 1.92
CA ALA A 26 -11.23 -7.56 2.82
C ALA A 26 -12.54 -7.26 2.07
N SER A 27 -12.53 -6.28 1.17
CA SER A 27 -13.75 -5.73 0.55
C SER A 27 -14.27 -6.59 -0.60
N THR A 28 -13.39 -7.00 -1.51
CA THR A 28 -13.75 -7.65 -2.78
C THR A 28 -13.04 -8.98 -3.00
N GLY A 29 -12.06 -9.33 -2.14
CA GLY A 29 -11.19 -10.48 -2.36
C GLY A 29 -10.11 -10.24 -3.42
N ARG A 30 -9.95 -9.00 -3.91
CA ARG A 30 -8.97 -8.63 -4.94
C ARG A 30 -8.37 -7.25 -4.70
N VAL A 31 -7.19 -7.01 -5.26
CA VAL A 31 -6.53 -5.71 -5.23
C VAL A 31 -6.75 -4.98 -6.55
N ALA A 32 -7.58 -3.95 -6.52
CA ALA A 32 -7.72 -3.01 -7.63
C ALA A 32 -6.62 -1.92 -7.56
N PRO A 33 -5.92 -1.61 -8.67
CA PRO A 33 -4.97 -0.51 -8.73
C PRO A 33 -5.61 0.83 -8.33
N ALA A 34 -4.86 1.66 -7.62
CA ALA A 34 -5.25 3.00 -7.25
C ALA A 34 -5.39 3.85 -8.52
N THR A 35 -6.46 4.64 -8.59
CA THR A 35 -6.64 5.59 -9.68
C THR A 35 -5.67 6.76 -9.55
N ALA A 36 -5.46 7.52 -10.62
CA ALA A 36 -4.69 8.77 -10.57
C ALA A 36 -5.26 9.76 -9.54
N ARG A 37 -6.60 9.75 -9.34
CA ARG A 37 -7.26 10.54 -8.31
C ARG A 37 -6.91 10.06 -6.91
N ASP A 38 -6.95 8.75 -6.66
CA ASP A 38 -6.59 8.18 -5.35
C ASP A 38 -5.14 8.53 -4.97
N LEU A 39 -4.22 8.44 -5.93
CA LEU A 39 -2.82 8.80 -5.74
C LEU A 39 -2.68 10.30 -5.42
N LYS A 40 -3.33 11.17 -6.21
CA LYS A 40 -3.33 12.62 -5.96
C LYS A 40 -3.90 12.98 -4.58
N ASP A 41 -5.03 12.38 -4.22
CA ASP A 41 -5.69 12.62 -2.93
C ASP A 41 -4.81 12.12 -1.77
N THR A 42 -4.10 11.01 -1.96
CA THR A 42 -3.17 10.47 -0.97
C THR A 42 -1.94 11.36 -0.80
N THR A 43 -1.30 11.81 -1.89
CA THR A 43 -0.12 12.67 -1.80
C THR A 43 -0.45 14.09 -1.30
N GLY A 44 -1.69 14.53 -1.46
CA GLY A 44 -2.19 15.79 -0.92
C GLY A 44 -2.50 15.78 0.58
N ARG A 45 -2.62 14.61 1.23
CA ARG A 45 -2.85 14.48 2.68
C ARG A 45 -2.39 13.12 3.21
N PRO A 46 -1.09 12.78 3.07
CA PRO A 46 -0.60 11.41 3.26
C PRO A 46 -0.90 10.92 4.67
N ARG A 47 -0.59 11.71 5.69
CA ARG A 47 -0.81 11.30 7.09
C ARG A 47 -2.26 10.91 7.38
N ALA A 48 -3.23 11.73 6.98
CA ALA A 48 -4.64 11.46 7.26
C ALA A 48 -5.13 10.18 6.56
N VAL A 49 -4.66 9.93 5.33
CA VAL A 49 -5.02 8.72 4.59
C VAL A 49 -4.42 7.47 5.22
N PHE A 50 -3.13 7.50 5.57
CA PHE A 50 -2.46 6.36 6.18
C PHE A 50 -3.02 6.03 7.57
N GLU A 51 -3.27 7.05 8.41
CA GLU A 51 -3.93 6.84 9.71
C GLU A 51 -5.33 6.23 9.54
N GLY A 52 -6.06 6.60 8.48
CA GLY A 52 -7.35 6.01 8.12
C GLY A 52 -7.26 4.51 7.86
N TYR A 53 -6.32 4.07 7.01
CA TYR A 53 -6.08 2.65 6.76
C TYR A 53 -5.60 1.92 8.02
N LEU A 54 -4.61 2.47 8.72
CA LEU A 54 -4.01 1.81 9.90
C LEU A 54 -5.04 1.57 11.02
N ARG A 55 -6.03 2.46 11.17
CA ARG A 55 -7.11 2.29 12.15
C ARG A 55 -7.97 1.05 11.89
N THR A 56 -8.17 0.68 10.62
CA THR A 56 -9.04 -0.44 10.23
C THR A 56 -8.29 -1.69 9.79
N THR A 57 -6.97 -1.60 9.56
CA THR A 57 -6.18 -2.68 8.94
C THR A 57 -6.33 -4.02 9.67
N GLY A 58 -6.37 -4.04 11.01
CA GLY A 58 -6.58 -5.29 11.75
C GLY A 58 -7.94 -5.95 11.49
N LEU A 59 -9.00 -5.15 11.37
CA LEU A 59 -10.34 -5.64 11.00
C LEU A 59 -10.40 -6.07 9.54
N ASP A 60 -9.71 -5.35 8.65
CA ASP A 60 -9.63 -5.70 7.24
C ASP A 60 -8.94 -7.07 7.05
N VAL A 61 -7.86 -7.35 7.77
CA VAL A 61 -7.18 -8.66 7.72
C VAL A 61 -8.09 -9.77 8.25
N LEU A 62 -8.80 -9.54 9.36
CA LEU A 62 -9.76 -10.52 9.89
C LEU A 62 -10.82 -10.87 8.82
N ALA A 63 -11.45 -9.86 8.24
CA ALA A 63 -12.46 -10.05 7.19
C ALA A 63 -11.91 -10.74 5.93
N ALA A 64 -10.66 -10.44 5.55
CA ALA A 64 -10.00 -11.11 4.43
C ALA A 64 -9.69 -12.58 4.74
N ARG A 65 -9.26 -12.90 5.97
CA ARG A 65 -8.99 -14.26 6.44
C ARG A 65 -10.26 -15.12 6.46
N GLU A 66 -11.40 -14.54 6.84
CA GLU A 66 -12.71 -15.23 6.84
C GLU A 66 -13.16 -15.71 5.45
N ARG A 67 -12.63 -15.10 4.36
CA ARG A 67 -12.90 -15.57 2.98
C ARG A 67 -12.21 -16.90 2.65
N GLY A 68 -11.15 -17.26 3.37
CA GLY A 68 -10.39 -18.48 3.17
C GLY A 68 -9.56 -18.51 1.87
N GLY A 69 -8.95 -19.67 1.62
CA GLY A 69 -8.18 -19.95 0.41
C GLY A 69 -7.02 -18.99 0.16
N ALA A 70 -6.72 -18.74 -1.11
CA ALA A 70 -5.61 -17.87 -1.52
C ALA A 70 -5.75 -16.42 -1.03
N VAL A 71 -6.99 -15.92 -0.86
CA VAL A 71 -7.24 -14.57 -0.34
C VAL A 71 -6.79 -14.45 1.12
N ALA A 72 -7.05 -15.47 1.93
CA ALA A 72 -6.65 -15.48 3.34
C ALA A 72 -5.13 -15.52 3.52
N GLU A 73 -4.41 -16.24 2.65
CA GLU A 73 -2.95 -16.29 2.68
C GLU A 73 -2.34 -14.96 2.17
N ALA A 74 -2.80 -14.45 1.03
CA ALA A 74 -2.35 -13.17 0.49
C ALA A 74 -2.58 -12.00 1.45
N ALA A 75 -3.70 -12.00 2.18
CA ALA A 75 -3.99 -10.98 3.20
C ALA A 75 -3.03 -11.03 4.40
N SER A 76 -2.62 -12.23 4.81
CA SER A 76 -1.62 -12.41 5.88
C SER A 76 -0.26 -11.85 5.46
N ASP A 77 0.18 -12.20 4.25
CA ASP A 77 1.43 -11.72 3.68
C ASP A 77 1.44 -10.19 3.52
N ALA A 78 0.37 -9.63 2.96
CA ALA A 78 0.20 -8.18 2.81
C ALA A 78 0.25 -7.45 4.16
N PHE A 79 -0.33 -8.03 5.21
CA PHE A 79 -0.31 -7.43 6.55
C PHE A 79 1.08 -7.50 7.19
N ALA A 80 1.78 -8.62 7.04
CA ALA A 80 3.17 -8.75 7.48
C ALA A 80 4.09 -7.76 6.74
N ASP A 81 3.83 -7.53 5.45
CA ASP A 81 4.54 -6.51 4.67
C ASP A 81 4.25 -5.10 5.16
N VAL A 82 2.99 -4.75 5.50
CA VAL A 82 2.66 -3.44 6.07
C VAL A 82 3.53 -3.13 7.29
N ALA A 83 3.69 -4.09 8.21
CA ALA A 83 4.56 -3.91 9.38
C ALA A 83 6.03 -3.68 8.98
N ARG A 84 6.54 -4.40 7.97
CA ARG A 84 7.91 -4.26 7.47
C ARG A 84 8.14 -2.96 6.68
N LEU A 85 7.11 -2.46 5.99
CA LEU A 85 7.19 -1.30 5.10
C LEU A 85 6.99 0.04 5.81
N ILE A 86 6.49 0.06 7.05
CA ILE A 86 6.44 1.28 7.86
C ILE A 86 7.87 1.79 8.07
N PRO A 87 8.26 2.92 7.44
CA PRO A 87 9.62 3.41 7.57
C PRO A 87 9.83 4.03 8.96
N PRO A 88 11.04 3.92 9.52
CA PRO A 88 11.37 4.65 10.74
C PRO A 88 11.29 6.16 10.48
N GLY A 89 10.62 6.89 11.38
CA GLY A 89 10.49 8.35 11.33
C GLY A 89 9.06 8.84 11.09
N ALA A 90 8.83 10.11 11.40
CA ALA A 90 7.51 10.72 11.30
C ALA A 90 7.05 10.88 9.84
N MET A 91 5.78 10.58 9.59
CA MET A 91 5.14 10.92 8.32
C MET A 91 5.00 12.44 8.16
N SER A 92 5.16 12.92 6.92
CA SER A 92 5.01 14.34 6.61
C SER A 92 3.62 14.81 7.02
N ARG A 93 3.56 15.96 7.69
CA ARG A 93 2.29 16.61 8.04
C ARG A 93 1.72 17.42 6.87
N GLY A 94 2.54 17.73 5.86
CA GLY A 94 2.16 18.48 4.67
C GLY A 94 2.05 17.60 3.43
N ASN A 95 1.57 18.22 2.36
CA ASN A 95 1.46 17.61 1.04
C ASN A 95 2.85 17.26 0.51
N LEU A 96 2.93 16.21 -0.30
CA LEU A 96 4.13 15.95 -1.09
C LEU A 96 4.21 16.96 -2.24
N THR A 97 5.42 17.43 -2.53
CA THR A 97 5.73 18.16 -3.77
C THR A 97 5.49 17.27 -4.99
N LEU A 98 5.46 17.85 -6.20
CA LEU A 98 5.27 17.08 -7.43
C LEU A 98 6.35 16.00 -7.63
N ALA A 99 7.62 16.32 -7.33
CA ALA A 99 8.71 15.36 -7.44
C ALA A 99 8.58 14.22 -6.41
N GLU A 100 8.18 14.54 -5.18
CA GLU A 100 7.93 13.52 -4.15
C GLU A 100 6.72 12.66 -4.46
N ALA A 101 5.66 13.24 -5.04
CA ALA A 101 4.48 12.51 -5.48
C ALA A 101 4.80 11.50 -6.60
N GLU A 102 5.72 11.86 -7.50
CA GLU A 102 6.22 10.95 -8.52
C GLU A 102 7.02 9.79 -7.93
N HIS A 103 7.91 10.05 -6.97
CA HIS A 103 8.60 8.97 -6.24
C HIS A 103 7.64 8.09 -5.44
N PHE A 104 6.59 8.66 -4.85
CA PHE A 104 5.52 7.90 -4.22
C PHE A 104 4.82 6.97 -5.22
N ARG A 105 4.47 7.47 -6.41
CA ARG A 105 3.85 6.66 -7.47
C ARG A 105 4.75 5.50 -7.88
N GLN A 106 6.05 5.75 -8.07
CA GLN A 106 7.03 4.72 -8.42
C GLN A 106 7.10 3.62 -7.36
N GLY A 107 7.10 3.98 -6.07
CA GLY A 107 7.10 3.01 -4.97
C GLY A 107 5.81 2.19 -4.91
N TYR A 108 4.67 2.85 -5.14
CA TYR A 108 3.37 2.18 -5.23
C TYR A 108 3.35 1.13 -6.35
N GLU A 109 3.77 1.52 -7.56
CA GLU A 109 3.80 0.63 -8.72
C GLU A 109 4.79 -0.52 -8.56
N ALA A 110 5.96 -0.26 -7.96
CA ALA A 110 6.95 -1.29 -7.67
C ALA A 110 6.39 -2.38 -6.74
N GLN A 111 5.75 -2.00 -5.63
CA GLN A 111 5.14 -2.96 -4.71
C GLN A 111 3.96 -3.70 -5.35
N LEU A 112 3.13 -3.01 -6.13
CA LEU A 112 2.02 -3.65 -6.83
C LEU A 112 2.51 -4.69 -7.86
N ALA A 113 3.63 -4.41 -8.54
CA ALA A 113 4.26 -5.37 -9.43
C ALA A 113 4.84 -6.59 -8.70
N GLU A 114 5.38 -6.42 -7.48
CA GLU A 114 5.75 -7.54 -6.60
C GLU A 114 4.51 -8.38 -6.25
N TYR A 115 3.40 -7.75 -5.89
CA TYR A 115 2.15 -8.44 -5.55
C TYR A 115 1.51 -9.17 -6.72
N ARG A 116 1.54 -8.60 -7.94
CA ARG A 116 1.07 -9.31 -9.15
C ARG A 116 1.85 -10.60 -9.41
N LYS A 117 3.15 -10.63 -9.10
CA LYS A 117 3.98 -11.83 -9.23
C LYS A 117 3.67 -12.86 -8.14
N ALA A 118 3.38 -12.40 -6.93
CA ALA A 118 3.13 -13.27 -5.79
C ALA A 118 1.71 -13.87 -5.77
N TRP A 119 0.71 -13.11 -6.22
CA TRP A 119 -0.71 -13.44 -6.05
C TRP A 119 -1.44 -13.41 -7.40
N GLU A 120 -1.10 -14.35 -8.27
CA GLU A 120 -1.69 -14.45 -9.61
C GLU A 120 -3.22 -14.52 -9.55
N GLY A 121 -3.89 -13.66 -10.33
CA GLY A 121 -5.36 -13.59 -10.41
C GLY A 121 -6.06 -12.88 -9.24
N LEU A 122 -5.30 -12.40 -8.25
CA LEU A 122 -5.82 -11.63 -7.10
C LEU A 122 -5.51 -10.13 -7.16
N VAL A 123 -4.65 -9.72 -8.09
CA VAL A 123 -4.30 -8.31 -8.33
C VAL A 123 -4.57 -7.99 -9.80
N ASP A 124 -5.39 -6.96 -10.04
CA ASP A 124 -5.77 -6.51 -11.39
C ASP A 124 -4.66 -5.68 -12.09
#